data_AF-A0A9E2FPD2-F1
#
_entry.id   AF-A0A9E2FPD2-F1
#
_cell.length_a   1.000
_cell.length_b   1.000
_cell.length_c   1.000
_cell.angle_alpha   90.00
_cell.angle_beta   90.00
_cell.angle_gamma   90.00
#
_symmetry.space_group_name_H-M   'P 1'
#
loop_
_entity.id
_entity.type
_entity.pdbx_description
1 polymer ?
#
loop_
_entity_poly.entity_id
_entity_poly.type
_entity_poly.pdbx_seq_one_letter_code
_entity_poly.pdbx_strand_id
1 'polypeptide(L)'
;MRRTLAEARPDAFLPDLAGSLNNLSNRLSALGRREEAFEACNEAVGHYRTLAEARTDAFLPDLAISLNNLSSHLSALGQGQRA
;
A
#
# COMPACT_ATOMS: atom_id res chain seq x y z
N MET A 1 -2.84 -0.17 -17.26
CA MET A 1 -4.19 0.43 -17.39
C MET A 1 -4.63 1.14 -16.11
N ARG A 2 -4.71 0.47 -14.94
CA ARG A 2 -5.11 1.11 -13.67
C ARG A 2 -4.21 2.30 -13.26
N ARG A 3 -2.87 2.18 -13.39
CA ARG A 3 -1.91 3.28 -13.13
C ARG A 3 -2.15 4.50 -14.03
N THR A 4 -2.22 4.31 -15.35
CA THR A 4 -2.50 5.38 -16.32
C THR A 4 -3.86 6.06 -16.10
N LEU A 5 -4.89 5.32 -15.68
CA LEU A 5 -6.19 5.89 -15.35
C LEU A 5 -6.18 6.68 -14.04
N ALA A 6 -5.40 6.24 -13.05
CA ALA A 6 -5.24 6.95 -11.79
C ALA A 6 -4.51 8.30 -11.97
N GLU A 7 -3.58 8.40 -12.94
CA GLU A 7 -2.99 9.68 -13.33
C GLU A 7 -4.00 10.63 -13.96
N ALA A 8 -4.94 10.11 -14.77
CA ALA A 8 -5.94 10.91 -15.47
C ALA A 8 -7.16 11.31 -14.60
N ARG A 9 -7.56 10.45 -13.65
CA ARG A 9 -8.66 10.68 -12.70
C ARG A 9 -8.32 10.06 -11.33
N PRO A 10 -7.50 10.74 -10.52
CA PRO A 10 -7.03 10.24 -9.22
C PRO A 10 -8.19 9.81 -8.32
N ASP A 11 -9.19 10.65 -8.16
CA ASP A 11 -10.29 10.41 -7.22
C ASP A 11 -11.14 9.17 -7.55
N ALA A 12 -11.16 8.75 -8.82
CA ALA A 12 -11.98 7.62 -9.28
C ALA A 12 -11.25 6.27 -9.23
N PHE A 13 -9.92 6.26 -9.43
CA PHE A 13 -9.16 5.02 -9.62
C PHE A 13 -8.05 4.80 -8.60
N LEU A 14 -7.61 5.84 -7.90
CA LEU A 14 -6.55 5.77 -6.91
C LEU A 14 -6.94 4.97 -5.65
N PRO A 15 -8.19 5.06 -5.11
CA PRO A 15 -8.59 4.20 -3.97
C PRO A 15 -8.50 2.71 -4.33
N ASP A 16 -8.99 2.44 -5.52
CA ASP A 16 -9.11 1.12 -6.12
C ASP A 16 -7.73 0.53 -6.48
N LEU A 17 -6.78 1.37 -6.88
CA LEU A 17 -5.38 1.01 -7.09
C LEU A 17 -4.67 0.74 -5.74
N ALA A 18 -4.85 1.63 -4.76
CA ALA A 18 -4.24 1.51 -3.43
C ALA A 18 -4.67 0.22 -2.71
N GLY A 19 -5.97 -0.11 -2.74
CA GLY A 19 -6.50 -1.36 -2.19
C GLY A 19 -5.90 -2.60 -2.87
N SER A 20 -5.76 -2.58 -4.20
CA SER A 20 -5.13 -3.69 -4.94
C SER A 20 -3.65 -3.86 -4.59
N LEU A 21 -2.90 -2.77 -4.43
CA LEU A 21 -1.49 -2.80 -4.02
C LEU A 21 -1.31 -3.34 -2.60
N ASN A 22 -2.18 -2.95 -1.67
CA ASN A 22 -2.19 -3.46 -0.30
C ASN A 22 -2.52 -4.98 -0.25
N ASN A 23 -3.40 -5.45 -1.13
CA ASN A 23 -3.67 -6.88 -1.26
C ASN A 23 -2.50 -7.63 -1.89
N LEU A 24 -1.84 -7.03 -2.88
CA LEU A 24 -0.65 -7.59 -3.51
C LEU A 24 0.50 -7.73 -2.52
N SER A 25 0.75 -6.71 -1.67
CA SER A 25 1.81 -6.76 -0.66
C SER A 25 1.61 -7.92 0.32
N ASN A 26 0.37 -8.14 0.78
CA ASN A 26 0.04 -9.25 1.67
C ASN A 26 0.34 -10.62 1.00
N ARG A 27 -0.02 -10.77 -0.28
CA ARG A 27 0.27 -12.00 -1.03
C ARG A 27 1.77 -12.20 -1.25
N LEU A 28 2.50 -11.15 -1.60
CA LEU A 28 3.96 -11.20 -1.76
C LEU A 28 4.66 -11.57 -0.45
N SER A 29 4.21 -11.00 0.66
CA SER A 29 4.75 -11.31 1.98
C SER A 29 4.50 -12.76 2.38
N ALA A 30 3.32 -13.30 2.09
CA ALA A 30 3.01 -14.72 2.33
C ALA A 30 3.87 -15.66 1.48
N LEU A 31 4.33 -15.21 0.31
CA LEU A 31 5.28 -15.94 -0.55
C LEU A 31 6.75 -15.72 -0.16
N GLY A 32 7.03 -14.99 0.93
CA GLY A 32 8.39 -14.69 1.37
C GLY A 32 9.11 -13.63 0.53
N ARG A 33 8.43 -12.99 -0.43
CA ARG A 33 8.97 -11.92 -1.29
C ARG A 33 8.89 -10.57 -0.56
N ARG A 34 9.66 -10.47 0.52
CA ARG A 34 9.55 -9.40 1.53
C ARG A 34 9.81 -8.00 0.99
N GLU A 35 10.80 -7.85 0.10
CA GLU A 35 11.16 -6.55 -0.50
C GLU A 35 10.06 -6.04 -1.42
N GLU A 36 9.54 -6.90 -2.30
CA GLU A 36 8.45 -6.54 -3.21
C GLU A 36 7.14 -6.27 -2.45
N ALA A 37 6.90 -6.99 -1.35
CA ALA A 37 5.77 -6.71 -0.47
C ALA A 37 5.89 -5.31 0.15
N PHE A 38 7.08 -4.94 0.61
CA PHE A 38 7.34 -3.60 1.14
C PHE A 38 7.11 -2.53 0.08
N GLU A 39 7.65 -2.68 -1.13
CA GLU A 39 7.47 -1.70 -2.21
C GLU A 39 5.99 -1.49 -2.57
N ALA A 40 5.24 -2.58 -2.77
CA ALA A 40 3.82 -2.51 -3.07
C ALA A 40 3.00 -1.84 -1.95
N CYS A 41 3.31 -2.16 -0.69
CA CYS A 41 2.63 -1.56 0.45
C CYS A 41 2.98 -0.07 0.60
N ASN A 42 4.23 0.31 0.33
CA ASN A 42 4.67 1.70 0.40
C ASN A 42 4.01 2.57 -0.68
N GLU A 43 3.84 2.03 -1.89
CA GLU A 43 3.06 2.69 -2.95
C GLU A 43 1.58 2.87 -2.54
N ALA A 44 0.96 1.84 -1.95
CA ALA A 44 -0.40 1.93 -1.43
C ALA A 44 -0.55 3.03 -0.35
N VAL A 45 0.39 3.12 0.60
CA VAL A 45 0.42 4.18 1.62
C VAL A 45 0.53 5.56 0.98
N GLY A 46 1.37 5.72 -0.05
CA GLY A 46 1.48 6.97 -0.79
C GLY A 46 0.14 7.41 -1.38
N HIS A 47 -0.58 6.49 -2.03
CA HIS A 47 -1.90 6.77 -2.58
C HIS A 47 -2.95 7.09 -1.51
N TYR A 48 -3.00 6.33 -0.42
CA TYR A 48 -3.94 6.61 0.66
C TYR A 48 -3.66 7.94 1.38
N ARG A 49 -2.40 8.39 1.44
CA ARG A 49 -2.06 9.74 1.94
C ARG A 49 -2.65 10.82 1.06
N THR A 50 -2.44 10.75 -0.26
CA THR A 50 -3.03 11.70 -1.22
C THR A 50 -4.57 11.73 -1.12
N LEU A 51 -5.19 10.57 -0.94
CA LEU A 51 -6.65 10.49 -0.76
C LEU A 51 -7.10 11.08 0.58
N ALA A 52 -6.37 10.83 1.67
CA ALA A 52 -6.68 11.37 3.00
C ALA A 52 -6.48 12.89 3.08
N GLU A 53 -5.59 13.47 2.28
CA GLU A 53 -5.47 14.92 2.11
C GLU A 53 -6.73 15.53 1.46
N ALA A 54 -7.34 14.82 0.50
CA ALA A 54 -8.56 15.27 -0.16
C ALA A 54 -9.83 15.01 0.68
N ARG A 55 -9.93 13.84 1.34
CA ARG A 55 -11.10 13.39 2.10
C ARG A 55 -10.68 12.54 3.30
N THR A 56 -10.23 13.20 4.35
CA THR A 56 -9.67 12.55 5.54
C THR A 56 -10.59 11.48 6.13
N ASP A 57 -11.85 11.82 6.43
CA ASP A 57 -12.79 10.88 7.06
C ASP A 57 -13.07 9.62 6.24
N ALA A 58 -12.98 9.72 4.91
CA ALA A 58 -13.26 8.60 4.02
C ALA A 58 -12.10 7.62 3.92
N PHE A 59 -10.85 8.09 4.03
CA PHE A 59 -9.65 7.31 3.70
C PHE A 59 -8.68 7.11 4.86
N LEU A 60 -8.90 7.78 6.00
CA LEU A 60 -8.11 7.57 7.20
C LEU A 60 -8.11 6.11 7.70
N PRO A 61 -9.24 5.36 7.66
CA PRO A 61 -9.23 3.95 8.04
C PRO A 61 -8.34 3.10 7.14
N ASP A 62 -8.43 3.28 5.83
CA ASP A 62 -7.62 2.53 4.86
C ASP A 62 -6.13 2.88 4.97
N LEU A 63 -5.81 4.17 5.18
CA LEU A 63 -4.44 4.61 5.44
C LEU A 63 -3.87 3.95 6.70
N ALA A 64 -4.64 3.86 7.78
CA ALA A 64 -4.20 3.21 9.02
C ALA A 64 -3.90 1.72 8.81
N ILE A 65 -4.75 1.01 8.06
CA ILE A 65 -4.54 -0.41 7.70
C ILE A 65 -3.26 -0.57 6.88
N SER A 66 -3.06 0.24 5.84
CA SER A 66 -1.85 0.15 5.01
C SER A 66 -0.58 0.49 5.78
N LEU A 67 -0.62 1.43 6.74
CA LEU A 67 0.53 1.72 7.61
C LEU A 67 0.85 0.56 8.56
N ASN A 68 -0.17 -0.16 9.06
CA ASN A 68 0.03 -1.37 9.87
C ASN A 68 0.72 -2.49 9.06
N ASN A 69 0.26 -2.71 7.82
CA ASN A 69 0.89 -3.67 6.91
C ASN A 69 2.34 -3.28 6.59
N LEU A 70 2.60 -1.99 6.34
CA LEU A 70 3.95 -1.50 6.06
C LEU A 70 4.90 -1.76 7.25
N SER A 71 4.43 -1.52 8.48
CA SER A 71 5.20 -1.83 9.69
C SER A 71 5.51 -3.33 9.82
N SER A 72 4.54 -4.18 9.49
CA SER A 72 4.71 -5.64 9.49
C SER A 72 5.76 -6.08 8.45
N HIS A 73 5.71 -5.51 7.23
CA HIS A 73 6.68 -5.82 6.18
C HIS A 73 8.10 -5.33 6.53
N LEU A 74 8.24 -4.13 7.11
CA LEU A 74 9.53 -3.63 7.61
C LEU A 74 10.13 -4.54 8.68
N SER A 75 9.30 -5.03 9.60
CA SER A 75 9.73 -5.97 10.64
C SER A 75 10.24 -7.29 10.04
N ALA A 76 9.55 -7.79 9.02
CA ALA A 76 9.95 -9.01 8.31
C ALA A 76 11.28 -8.84 7.54
N LEU A 77 11.53 -7.67 6.96
CA LEU A 77 12.83 -7.35 6.31
C LEU A 77 13.98 -7.33 7.32
N GLY A 78 13.77 -6.70 8.49
CA GLY A 78 14.77 -6.65 9.55
C GLY A 78 15.11 -8.01 10.16
N GLN A 79 14.18 -8.98 10.12
CA GLN A 79 14.44 -10.37 10.49
C GLN A 79 15.24 -11.12 9.41
N GLY A 80 15.00 -10.82 8.13
CA GLY A 80 15.73 -11.42 7.00
C GLY A 80 17.20 -11.00 6.92
N GLN A 81 17.55 -9.78 7.36
CA GLN A 81 18.94 -9.31 7.42
C GLN A 81 19.75 -9.88 8.59
N ARG A 82 19.11 -10.63 9.51
CA ARG A 82 19.74 -11.22 10.70
C ARG A 82 19.97 -12.74 10.59
N ALA A 83 19.60 -13.35 9.46
CA ALA A 83 19.85 -14.76 9.14
C ALA A 83 21.07 -14.88 8.23
#